data_AF-A0A844E0K9-F1
#
_entry.id   AF-A0A844E0K9-F1
#
_cell.length_a   1.000
_cell.length_b   1.000
_cell.length_c   1.000
_cell.angle_alpha   90.00
_cell.angle_beta   90.00
_cell.angle_gamma   90.00
#
_symmetry.space_group_name_H-M   'P 1'
#
loop_
_entity.id
_entity.type
_entity.pdbx_description
1 polymer ?
#
loop_
_entity_poly.entity_id
_entity_poly.type
_entity_poly.pdbx_seq_one_letter_code
_entity_poly.pdbx_strand_id
1 'polypeptide(L)'
;MNIVNDEQREKLIIRMNQILHENKIVKRRLELKQENVYKIVGTDSNGGERLIYMELLEKCGKIIGDYGGDIIYPPTSSGVFIMHMWGTVHYSYFEVIDETEKTFDLQIFEYVANDLCFALHDIISVKKIPKRIPIKMLSYEETNIKEIWEKFRNKYKVSIFSEKEEYLLNDTLKKLTGNEKEKGFIIYYNTFRNFMSLNFLKTLYSEKKLQNKFEHVIGTDTCYEKNNFYEISIKNGLSKNEKELLKKIDNSHHFIINKGDIHKIIGLLLSEKNN
;
A
#
# COMPACT_ATOMS: atom_id res chain seq x y z
N MET A 1 -8.04 -6.10 30.08
CA MET A 1 -7.93 -5.10 29.00
C MET A 1 -9.36 -4.80 28.55
N ASN A 2 -9.84 -3.56 28.72
CA ASN A 2 -11.28 -3.23 28.60
C ASN A 2 -11.69 -3.04 27.13
N ILE A 3 -12.40 -4.03 26.58
CA ILE A 3 -12.93 -4.08 25.21
C ILE A 3 -13.67 -2.78 24.80
N VAL A 4 -14.35 -2.13 25.75
CA VAL A 4 -15.11 -0.88 25.53
C VAL A 4 -14.21 0.31 25.13
N ASN A 5 -12.95 0.34 25.58
CA ASN A 5 -12.03 1.44 25.26
C ASN A 5 -11.41 1.30 23.86
N ASP A 6 -11.27 0.08 23.34
CA ASP A 6 -10.62 -0.16 22.05
C ASP A 6 -11.58 0.18 20.89
N GLU A 7 -12.85 -0.23 20.98
CA GLU A 7 -13.89 0.12 20.01
C GLU A 7 -14.12 1.64 19.90
N GLN A 8 -14.06 2.35 21.03
CA GLN A 8 -14.17 3.81 21.05
C GLN A 8 -12.98 4.49 20.36
N ARG A 9 -11.75 3.99 20.56
CA ARG A 9 -10.55 4.53 19.93
C ARG A 9 -10.58 4.31 18.41
N GLU A 10 -11.05 3.14 17.97
CA GLU A 10 -11.21 2.83 16.55
C GLU A 10 -12.21 3.77 15.87
N LYS A 11 -13.39 3.99 16.48
CA LYS A 11 -14.38 4.96 15.97
C LYS A 11 -13.81 6.36 15.81
N LEU A 12 -12.93 6.78 16.72
CA LEU A 12 -12.26 8.09 16.63
C LEU A 12 -11.26 8.14 15.47
N ILE A 13 -10.49 7.08 15.25
CA ILE A 13 -9.56 6.99 14.11
C ILE A 13 -10.31 7.01 12.78
N ILE A 14 -11.42 6.25 12.68
CA ILE A 14 -12.26 6.24 11.48
C ILE A 14 -12.80 7.64 11.18
N ARG A 15 -13.39 8.30 12.20
CA ARG A 15 -13.93 9.65 12.06
C ARG A 15 -12.84 10.67 11.68
N MET A 16 -11.66 10.58 12.29
CA MET A 16 -10.50 11.39 11.91
C MET A 16 -10.10 11.16 10.45
N ASN A 17 -9.98 9.91 10.02
CA ASN A 17 -9.61 9.55 8.66
C ASN A 17 -10.65 10.05 7.64
N GLN A 18 -11.94 9.99 7.98
CA GLN A 18 -13.01 10.55 7.15
C GLN A 18 -12.88 12.07 6.98
N ILE A 19 -12.63 12.80 8.07
CA ILE A 19 -12.41 14.26 8.02
C ILE A 19 -11.21 14.59 7.13
N LEU A 20 -10.10 13.86 7.27
CA LEU A 20 -8.92 14.04 6.43
C LEU A 20 -9.22 13.73 4.96
N HIS A 21 -10.04 12.73 4.67
CA HIS A 21 -10.46 12.37 3.31
C HIS A 21 -11.36 13.45 2.69
N GLU A 22 -12.34 13.97 3.42
CA GLU A 22 -13.20 15.08 2.98
C GLU A 22 -12.39 16.34 2.63
N ASN A 23 -11.21 16.48 3.22
CA ASN A 23 -10.27 17.56 2.96
C ASN A 23 -9.16 17.18 1.97
N LYS A 24 -9.29 16.06 1.25
CA LYS A 24 -8.37 15.57 0.21
C LYS A 24 -6.94 15.32 0.70
N ILE A 25 -6.77 14.94 1.97
CA ILE A 25 -5.46 14.62 2.56
C ILE A 25 -5.16 13.13 2.46
N VAL A 26 -6.19 12.29 2.55
CA VAL A 26 -6.06 10.83 2.51
C VAL A 26 -7.05 10.23 1.51
N LYS A 27 -6.72 9.05 0.99
CA LYS A 27 -7.59 8.24 0.13
C LYS A 27 -8.28 7.15 0.95
N ARG A 28 -9.50 6.79 0.55
CA ARG A 28 -10.21 5.62 1.08
C ARG A 28 -9.68 4.32 0.48
N ARG A 29 -9.96 3.22 1.17
CA ARG A 29 -9.61 1.88 0.72
C ARG A 29 -10.18 1.57 -0.67
N LEU A 30 -11.43 1.96 -0.95
CA LEU A 30 -12.04 1.82 -2.26
C LEU A 30 -11.27 2.56 -3.35
N GLU A 31 -10.77 3.76 -3.08
CA GLU A 31 -10.02 4.57 -4.04
C GLU A 31 -8.65 3.95 -4.32
N LEU A 32 -7.94 3.50 -3.29
CA LEU A 32 -6.67 2.78 -3.47
C LEU A 32 -6.82 1.51 -4.30
N LYS A 33 -7.90 0.76 -4.10
CA LYS A 33 -8.16 -0.46 -4.88
C LYS A 33 -8.57 -0.19 -6.33
N GLN A 34 -8.87 1.06 -6.70
CA GLN A 34 -9.13 1.46 -8.08
C GLN A 34 -7.85 1.80 -8.85
N GLU A 35 -6.74 2.06 -8.14
CA GLU A 35 -5.42 2.22 -8.73
C GLU A 35 -4.88 0.89 -9.27
N ASN A 36 -3.73 0.93 -9.94
CA ASN A 36 -2.98 -0.28 -10.25
C ASN A 36 -2.47 -0.89 -8.93
N VAL A 37 -3.00 -2.08 -8.59
CA VAL A 37 -2.61 -2.79 -7.39
C VAL A 37 -1.54 -3.82 -7.74
N TYR A 38 -0.39 -3.70 -7.11
CA TYR A 38 0.75 -4.61 -7.23
C TYR A 38 0.87 -5.43 -5.96
N LYS A 39 0.86 -6.74 -6.11
CA LYS A 39 1.28 -7.67 -5.05
C LYS A 39 2.56 -8.33 -5.52
N ILE A 40 3.66 -8.15 -4.81
CA ILE A 40 4.94 -8.81 -5.07
C ILE A 40 5.36 -9.43 -3.74
N VAL A 41 5.04 -10.71 -3.57
CA VAL A 41 5.29 -11.40 -2.31
C VAL A 41 6.17 -12.61 -2.56
N GLY A 42 7.25 -12.72 -1.79
CA GLY A 42 7.96 -13.97 -1.58
C GLY A 42 7.55 -14.59 -0.27
N THR A 43 7.72 -15.89 -0.14
CA THR A 43 7.52 -16.58 1.13
C THR A 43 8.88 -16.96 1.73
N ASP A 44 9.12 -16.62 2.99
CA ASP A 44 10.29 -17.11 3.74
C ASP A 44 10.08 -18.58 4.19
N SER A 45 11.10 -19.17 4.81
CA SER A 45 11.05 -20.57 5.28
C SER A 45 9.98 -20.83 6.35
N ASN A 46 9.44 -19.78 6.97
CA ASN A 46 8.42 -19.84 8.02
C ASN A 46 7.02 -19.50 7.49
N GLY A 47 6.85 -19.28 6.18
CA GLY A 47 5.56 -18.89 5.60
C GLY A 47 5.30 -17.38 5.62
N GLY A 48 6.24 -16.56 6.09
CA GLY A 48 6.10 -15.10 6.16
C GLY A 48 6.34 -14.42 4.81
N GLU A 49 5.67 -13.29 4.56
CA GLU A 49 5.92 -12.49 3.36
C GLU A 49 7.28 -11.78 3.42
N ARG A 50 8.03 -11.80 2.32
CA ARG A 50 9.33 -11.11 2.16
C ARG A 50 9.50 -10.52 0.76
N LEU A 51 10.39 -9.55 0.63
CA LEU A 51 10.80 -8.99 -0.67
C LEU A 51 11.68 -9.96 -1.45
N ILE A 52 11.46 -10.04 -2.76
CA ILE A 52 12.09 -11.06 -3.64
C ILE A 52 13.09 -10.50 -4.65
N TYR A 53 13.38 -9.19 -4.65
CA TYR A 53 14.18 -8.58 -5.73
C TYR A 53 15.53 -9.28 -5.94
N MET A 54 16.28 -9.56 -4.87
CA MET A 54 17.57 -10.24 -4.98
C MET A 54 17.43 -11.69 -5.47
N GLU A 55 16.38 -12.39 -5.04
CA GLU A 55 16.08 -13.77 -5.46
C GLU A 55 15.67 -13.84 -6.94
N LEU A 56 14.96 -12.83 -7.44
CA LEU A 56 14.63 -12.70 -8.86
C LEU A 56 15.90 -12.57 -9.70
N LEU A 57 16.88 -11.78 -9.25
CA LEU A 57 18.16 -11.62 -9.94
C LEU A 57 19.00 -12.90 -9.91
N GLU A 58 19.16 -13.51 -8.73
CA GLU A 58 19.94 -14.74 -8.53
C GLU A 58 19.39 -15.89 -9.37
N LYS A 59 18.08 -16.14 -9.35
CA LYS A 59 17.45 -17.22 -10.13
C LYS A 59 17.53 -17.00 -11.63
N CYS A 60 17.58 -15.75 -12.08
CA CYS A 60 17.71 -15.44 -13.50
C CYS A 60 19.18 -15.50 -13.96
N GLY A 61 20.15 -15.67 -13.05
CA GLY A 61 21.58 -15.80 -13.35
C GLY A 61 22.18 -14.54 -14.00
N LYS A 62 21.63 -13.36 -13.73
CA LYS A 62 21.85 -12.16 -14.55
C LYS A 62 22.26 -10.93 -13.73
N ILE A 63 23.08 -10.08 -14.35
CA ILE A 63 23.60 -8.85 -13.74
C ILE A 63 22.46 -7.81 -13.66
N ILE A 64 22.41 -7.04 -12.57
CA ILE A 64 21.38 -6.03 -12.24
C ILE A 64 21.02 -5.10 -13.43
N GLY A 65 21.99 -4.78 -14.29
CA GLY A 65 21.82 -3.84 -15.41
C GLY A 65 21.23 -4.43 -16.69
N ASP A 66 21.30 -5.75 -16.89
CA ASP A 66 21.00 -6.34 -18.22
C ASP A 66 19.51 -6.36 -18.56
N TYR A 67 18.63 -6.11 -17.58
CA TYR A 67 17.18 -6.22 -17.72
C TYR A 67 16.44 -5.06 -17.05
N GLY A 68 17.03 -3.88 -16.95
CA GLY A 68 16.34 -2.74 -16.32
C GLY A 68 16.14 -2.90 -14.81
N GLY A 69 16.81 -3.86 -14.16
CA GLY A 69 16.87 -3.96 -12.70
C GLY A 69 17.59 -2.78 -12.05
N ASP A 70 18.31 -1.99 -12.85
CA ASP A 70 18.91 -0.71 -12.50
C ASP A 70 17.93 0.47 -12.57
N ILE A 71 16.71 0.28 -13.13
CA ILE A 71 15.69 1.34 -13.26
C ILE A 71 14.83 1.38 -12.01
N ILE A 72 14.79 2.56 -11.39
CA ILE A 72 14.02 2.80 -10.15
C ILE A 72 12.81 3.69 -10.39
N TYR A 73 12.69 4.27 -11.58
CA TYR A 73 11.47 4.95 -11.99
C TYR A 73 10.33 3.91 -12.12
N PRO A 74 9.15 4.15 -11.53
CA PRO A 74 8.06 3.19 -11.55
C PRO A 74 7.50 2.99 -12.96
N PRO A 75 6.88 1.82 -13.24
CA PRO A 75 6.26 1.56 -14.54
C PRO A 75 5.01 2.42 -14.80
N THR A 76 4.43 3.01 -13.76
CA THR A 76 3.25 3.89 -13.80
C THR A 76 3.46 5.10 -12.89
N SER A 77 2.74 6.21 -13.16
CA SER A 77 2.83 7.43 -12.35
C SER A 77 2.22 7.28 -10.95
N SER A 78 1.30 6.34 -10.76
CA SER A 78 0.74 5.99 -9.45
C SER A 78 0.43 4.50 -9.36
N GLY A 79 0.28 4.02 -8.12
CA GLY A 79 -0.11 2.63 -7.85
C GLY A 79 -0.07 2.29 -6.37
N VAL A 80 -0.49 1.08 -6.03
CA VAL A 80 -0.56 0.59 -4.65
C VAL A 80 0.20 -0.71 -4.53
N PHE A 81 1.16 -0.78 -3.61
CA PHE A 81 1.71 -2.05 -3.15
C PHE A 81 0.90 -2.56 -1.96
N ILE A 82 0.49 -3.83 -1.99
CA ILE A 82 -0.09 -4.51 -0.83
C ILE A 82 0.94 -5.49 -0.28
N MET A 83 1.28 -5.32 0.99
CA MET A 83 2.30 -6.12 1.67
C MET A 83 1.82 -6.51 3.06
N HIS A 84 2.16 -7.72 3.51
CA HIS A 84 2.01 -8.12 4.91
C HIS A 84 3.34 -7.88 5.62
N MET A 85 3.38 -6.89 6.52
CA MET A 85 4.55 -6.59 7.35
C MET A 85 4.14 -6.68 8.81
N TRP A 86 4.95 -7.35 9.63
CA TRP A 86 4.73 -7.46 11.08
C TRP A 86 3.32 -7.93 11.48
N GLY A 87 2.76 -8.88 10.72
CA GLY A 87 1.41 -9.43 10.97
C GLY A 87 0.26 -8.49 10.61
N THR A 88 0.54 -7.35 9.97
CA THR A 88 -0.46 -6.37 9.55
C THR A 88 -0.45 -6.19 8.04
N VAL A 89 -1.58 -5.82 7.44
CA VAL A 89 -1.67 -5.54 6.01
C VAL A 89 -1.41 -4.06 5.75
N HIS A 90 -0.40 -3.80 4.94
CA HIS A 90 0.04 -2.48 4.53
C HIS A 90 -0.38 -2.21 3.09
N TYR A 91 -0.86 -0.99 2.84
CA TYR A 91 -1.18 -0.47 1.52
C TYR A 91 -0.31 0.76 1.30
N SER A 92 0.77 0.61 0.54
CA SER A 92 1.67 1.70 0.18
C SER A 92 1.23 2.29 -1.15
N TYR A 93 0.47 3.39 -1.11
CA TYR A 93 0.11 4.14 -2.31
C TYR A 93 1.26 5.07 -2.69
N PHE A 94 1.74 5.01 -3.92
CA PHE A 94 2.77 5.90 -4.42
C PHE A 94 2.22 6.80 -5.53
N GLU A 95 2.79 8.00 -5.61
CA GLU A 95 2.54 8.97 -6.67
C GLU A 95 3.86 9.64 -7.07
N VAL A 96 4.15 9.62 -8.36
CA VAL A 96 5.27 10.35 -8.97
C VAL A 96 4.88 11.81 -9.12
N ILE A 97 5.75 12.68 -8.64
CA ILE A 97 5.58 14.13 -8.65
C ILE A 97 6.82 14.74 -9.32
N ASP A 98 6.70 15.92 -9.93
CA ASP A 98 7.82 16.71 -10.44
C ASP A 98 8.84 15.91 -11.29
N GLU A 99 8.33 15.24 -12.32
CA GLU A 99 9.16 14.45 -13.23
C GLU A 99 9.96 15.33 -14.20
N THR A 100 11.24 14.97 -14.35
CA THR A 100 12.12 15.47 -15.41
C THR A 100 12.68 14.30 -16.23
N GLU A 101 13.49 14.60 -17.25
CA GLU A 101 14.20 13.58 -18.02
C GLU A 101 15.06 12.67 -17.13
N LYS A 102 15.69 13.23 -16.07
CA LYS A 102 16.72 12.53 -15.27
C LYS A 102 16.24 12.13 -13.87
N THR A 103 15.32 12.89 -13.30
CA THR A 103 14.87 12.71 -11.92
C THR A 103 13.36 12.79 -11.79
N PHE A 104 12.86 12.36 -10.64
CA PHE A 104 11.47 12.50 -10.24
C PHE A 104 11.39 12.65 -8.71
N ASP A 105 10.28 13.20 -8.23
CA ASP A 105 9.92 13.19 -6.82
C ASP A 105 8.88 12.09 -6.59
N LEU A 106 8.82 11.56 -5.37
CA LEU A 106 7.90 10.48 -5.01
C LEU A 106 7.24 10.81 -3.68
N GLN A 107 5.92 10.70 -3.64
CA GLN A 107 5.16 10.68 -2.41
C GLN A 107 4.61 9.27 -2.18
N ILE A 108 4.82 8.74 -0.98
CA ILE A 108 4.33 7.44 -0.55
C ILE A 108 3.41 7.67 0.63
N PHE A 109 2.17 7.21 0.50
CA PHE A 109 1.16 7.23 1.54
C PHE A 109 1.00 5.81 2.07
N GLU A 110 1.43 5.60 3.30
CA GLU A 110 1.37 4.31 3.96
C GLU A 110 0.08 4.17 4.75
N TYR A 111 -0.76 3.22 4.37
CA TYR A 111 -1.98 2.90 5.09
C TYR A 111 -1.85 1.54 5.76
N VAL A 112 -2.36 1.45 6.98
CA VAL A 112 -2.40 0.22 7.75
C VAL A 112 -3.85 -0.26 7.83
N ALA A 113 -4.06 -1.53 7.53
CA ALA A 113 -5.35 -2.19 7.63
C ALA A 113 -5.30 -3.32 8.66
N ASN A 114 -6.24 -3.29 9.59
CA ASN A 114 -6.56 -4.42 10.47
C ASN A 114 -8.04 -4.79 10.32
N ASP A 115 -8.53 -5.74 11.12
CA ASP A 115 -9.89 -6.28 11.03
C ASP A 115 -11.00 -5.22 11.16
N LEU A 116 -10.70 -4.04 11.72
CA LEU A 116 -11.69 -3.03 12.10
C LEU A 116 -11.40 -1.63 11.56
N CYS A 117 -10.18 -1.34 11.12
CA CYS A 117 -9.76 -0.01 10.72
C CYS A 117 -8.84 -0.02 9.50
N PHE A 118 -9.04 0.97 8.63
CA PHE A 118 -8.14 1.34 7.54
C PHE A 118 -7.82 2.83 7.69
N ALA A 119 -6.56 3.15 7.98
CA ALA A 119 -6.15 4.52 8.24
C ALA A 119 -4.76 4.81 7.66
N LEU A 120 -4.56 6.06 7.26
CA LEU A 120 -3.23 6.56 6.94
C LEU A 120 -2.35 6.50 8.19
N HIS A 121 -1.13 6.02 8.03
CA HIS A 121 -0.12 5.93 9.07
C HIS A 121 1.00 6.96 8.84
N ASP A 122 1.62 6.95 7.66
CA ASP A 122 2.70 7.87 7.30
C ASP A 122 2.56 8.43 5.88
N ILE A 123 3.11 9.63 5.68
CA ILE A 123 3.43 10.17 4.35
C ILE A 123 4.94 10.34 4.27
N ILE A 124 5.55 9.73 3.26
CA ILE A 124 6.98 9.82 2.98
C ILE A 124 7.16 10.56 1.67
N SER A 125 7.97 11.60 1.68
CA SER A 125 8.32 12.39 0.49
C SER A 125 9.81 12.25 0.20
N VAL A 126 10.14 11.82 -1.01
CA VAL A 126 11.52 11.66 -1.48
C VAL A 126 11.70 12.51 -2.73
N LYS A 127 12.67 13.42 -2.73
CA LYS A 127 12.85 14.40 -3.80
C LYS A 127 14.10 14.09 -4.63
N LYS A 128 14.08 14.49 -5.91
CA LYS A 128 15.19 14.42 -6.87
C LYS A 128 15.77 13.02 -7.01
N ILE A 129 14.90 12.02 -7.03
CA ILE A 129 15.27 10.61 -7.20
C ILE A 129 15.76 10.43 -8.64
N PRO A 130 16.98 9.91 -8.88
CA PRO A 130 17.43 9.59 -10.24
C PRO A 130 16.58 8.46 -10.82
N LYS A 131 16.33 8.43 -12.13
CA LYS A 131 15.53 7.32 -12.73
C LYS A 131 16.24 5.95 -12.72
N ARG A 132 17.55 5.91 -12.46
CA ARG A 132 18.40 4.70 -12.42
C ARG A 132 19.36 4.72 -11.23
N ILE A 133 19.80 3.54 -10.80
CA ILE A 133 20.88 3.37 -9.81
C ILE A 133 22.24 3.89 -10.38
N PRO A 134 23.25 4.21 -9.54
CA PRO A 134 23.30 4.06 -8.08
C PRO A 134 22.39 5.03 -7.35
N ILE A 135 21.54 4.51 -6.46
CA ILE A 135 20.86 5.33 -5.46
C ILE A 135 21.89 5.61 -4.36
N LYS A 136 22.38 6.85 -4.27
CA LYS A 136 22.95 7.33 -3.00
C LYS A 136 21.82 7.37 -1.98
N MET A 137 22.10 7.12 -0.70
CA MET A 137 21.10 7.20 0.36
C MET A 137 20.32 8.52 0.24
N LEU A 138 19.06 8.42 -0.16
CA LEU A 138 18.23 9.58 -0.45
C LEU A 138 17.70 10.12 0.88
N SER A 139 17.78 11.44 1.04
CA SER A 139 17.03 12.10 2.11
C SER A 139 15.54 11.96 1.84
N TYR A 140 14.78 11.65 2.87
CA TYR A 140 13.32 11.63 2.83
C TYR A 140 12.76 12.47 3.97
N GLU A 141 11.58 13.04 3.74
CA GLU A 141 10.76 13.67 4.76
C GLU A 141 9.64 12.70 5.12
N GLU A 142 9.52 12.34 6.39
CA GLU A 142 8.44 11.51 6.92
C GLU A 142 7.52 12.38 7.77
N THR A 143 6.22 12.27 7.56
CA THR A 143 5.21 12.88 8.41
C THR A 143 4.19 11.82 8.81
N ASN A 144 4.14 11.49 10.09
CA ASN A 144 3.20 10.52 10.63
C ASN A 144 1.79 11.12 10.80
N ILE A 145 0.80 10.25 10.97
CA ILE A 145 -0.61 10.62 11.10
C ILE A 145 -0.90 11.57 12.26
N LYS A 146 -0.13 11.49 13.36
CA LYS A 146 -0.27 12.41 14.49
C LYS A 146 0.08 13.84 14.08
N GLU A 147 1.22 14.03 13.42
CA GLU A 147 1.65 15.33 12.92
C GLU A 147 0.71 15.85 11.81
N ILE A 148 0.23 14.98 10.93
CA ILE A 148 -0.78 15.35 9.91
C ILE A 148 -2.03 15.89 10.59
N TRP A 149 -2.52 15.17 11.60
CA TRP A 149 -3.72 15.57 12.34
C TRP A 149 -3.52 16.90 13.10
N GLU A 150 -2.37 17.09 13.74
CA GLU A 150 -2.03 18.35 14.42
C GLU A 150 -1.95 19.53 13.44
N LYS A 151 -1.26 19.37 12.30
CA LYS A 151 -1.19 20.39 11.24
C LYS A 151 -2.58 20.72 10.71
N PHE A 152 -3.42 19.71 10.48
CA PHE A 152 -4.80 19.89 10.02
C PHE A 152 -5.61 20.72 11.02
N ARG A 153 -5.64 20.33 12.30
CA ARG A 153 -6.38 21.05 13.34
C ARG A 153 -5.93 22.50 13.48
N ASN A 154 -4.62 22.74 13.48
CA ASN A 154 -4.06 24.08 13.57
C ASN A 154 -4.47 24.96 12.38
N LYS A 155 -4.47 24.39 11.17
CA LYS A 155 -4.84 25.12 9.94
C LYS A 155 -6.31 25.53 9.93
N TYR A 156 -7.21 24.60 10.28
CA TYR A 156 -8.66 24.81 10.11
C TYR A 156 -9.37 25.26 11.40
N LYS A 157 -8.68 25.29 12.55
CA LYS A 157 -9.22 25.69 13.87
C LYS A 157 -10.56 25.01 14.20
N VAL A 158 -10.76 23.77 13.77
CA VAL A 158 -12.04 23.07 13.92
C VAL A 158 -12.07 22.30 15.23
N SER A 159 -13.02 22.64 16.09
CA SER A 159 -13.37 21.80 17.25
C SER A 159 -14.35 20.72 16.79
N ILE A 160 -13.82 19.59 16.33
CA ILE A 160 -14.62 18.47 15.79
C ILE A 160 -14.91 17.42 16.87
N PHE A 161 -14.01 17.29 17.82
CA PHE A 161 -14.06 16.30 18.90
C PHE A 161 -14.22 17.03 20.24
N SER A 162 -14.95 16.42 21.16
CA SER A 162 -14.97 16.85 22.56
C SER A 162 -13.58 16.68 23.19
N GLU A 163 -13.28 17.39 24.28
CA GLU A 163 -11.99 17.31 24.96
C GLU A 163 -11.59 15.86 25.32
N LYS A 164 -12.56 15.05 25.76
CA LYS A 164 -12.35 13.63 26.07
C LYS A 164 -12.00 12.81 24.83
N GLU A 165 -12.71 13.03 23.72
CA GLU A 165 -12.42 12.36 22.45
C GLU A 165 -11.05 12.78 21.89
N GLU A 166 -10.70 14.06 21.99
CA GLU A 166 -9.38 14.55 21.59
C GLU A 166 -8.26 13.93 22.41
N TYR A 167 -8.45 13.83 23.73
CA TYR A 167 -7.51 13.16 24.60
C TYR A 167 -7.30 11.69 24.18
N LEU A 168 -8.40 10.96 23.96
CA LEU A 168 -8.35 9.54 23.55
C LEU A 168 -7.74 9.37 22.16
N LEU A 169 -8.07 10.23 21.20
CA LEU A 169 -7.51 10.20 19.86
C LEU A 169 -6.01 10.50 19.90
N ASN A 170 -5.59 11.55 20.60
CA ASN A 170 -4.17 11.89 20.74
C ASN A 170 -3.36 10.77 21.41
N ASP A 171 -3.89 10.13 22.45
CA ASP A 171 -3.24 8.98 23.10
C ASP A 171 -3.15 7.78 22.14
N THR A 172 -4.19 7.53 21.33
CA THR A 172 -4.19 6.48 20.31
C THR A 172 -3.14 6.74 19.24
N LEU A 173 -3.10 7.97 18.69
CA LEU A 173 -2.14 8.35 17.66
C LEU A 173 -0.71 8.23 18.17
N LYS A 174 -0.42 8.68 19.41
CA LYS A 174 0.91 8.50 20.04
C LYS A 174 1.37 7.04 20.10
N LYS A 175 0.43 6.11 20.36
CA LYS A 175 0.72 4.67 20.42
C LYS A 175 0.94 4.08 19.03
N LEU A 176 0.15 4.50 18.05
CA LEU A 176 0.30 4.07 16.65
C LEU A 176 1.64 4.56 16.09
N THR A 177 1.97 5.84 16.30
CA THR A 177 3.21 6.46 15.81
C THR A 177 4.41 6.24 16.74
N GLY A 178 4.43 5.18 17.56
CA GLY A 178 5.51 4.90 18.51
C GLY A 178 6.91 4.89 17.88
N ASN A 179 7.94 5.02 18.72
CA ASN A 179 9.37 5.34 18.50
C ASN A 179 10.20 4.57 17.42
N GLU A 180 9.61 4.06 16.35
CA GLU A 180 10.33 3.34 15.32
C GLU A 180 10.84 4.28 14.23
N LYS A 181 11.99 4.91 14.49
CA LYS A 181 12.74 5.78 13.55
C LYS A 181 13.17 5.08 12.24
N GLU A 182 12.86 3.80 12.07
CA GLU A 182 13.27 2.99 10.91
C GLU A 182 12.09 2.65 9.97
N LYS A 183 10.84 2.98 10.33
CA LYS A 183 9.65 2.66 9.52
C LYS A 183 9.66 3.37 8.17
N GLY A 184 9.86 4.69 8.15
CA GLY A 184 9.94 5.45 6.91
C GLY A 184 11.01 4.92 5.96
N PHE A 185 12.18 4.55 6.50
CA PHE A 185 13.26 3.92 5.73
C PHE A 185 12.83 2.61 5.07
N ILE A 186 12.22 1.72 5.84
CA ILE A 186 11.75 0.42 5.36
C ILE A 186 10.71 0.61 4.25
N ILE A 187 9.73 1.50 4.45
CA ILE A 187 8.65 1.73 3.47
C ILE A 187 9.20 2.25 2.14
N TYR A 188 10.03 3.31 2.16
CA TYR A 188 10.55 3.87 0.90
C TYR A 188 11.51 2.89 0.20
N TYR A 189 12.34 2.19 0.98
CA TYR A 189 13.29 1.22 0.44
C TYR A 189 12.58 0.05 -0.23
N ASN A 190 11.53 -0.48 0.42
CA ASN A 190 10.70 -1.55 -0.13
C ASN A 190 9.98 -1.10 -1.40
N THR A 191 9.48 0.14 -1.43
CA THR A 191 8.85 0.73 -2.61
C THR A 191 9.81 0.74 -3.81
N PHE A 192 11.06 1.19 -3.64
CA PHE A 192 12.05 1.16 -4.72
C PHE A 192 12.44 -0.26 -5.15
N ARG A 193 12.54 -1.20 -4.20
CA ARG A 193 12.78 -2.62 -4.51
C ARG A 193 11.65 -3.23 -5.34
N ASN A 194 10.41 -2.82 -5.09
CA ASN A 194 9.28 -3.23 -5.90
C ASN A 194 9.33 -2.60 -7.30
N PHE A 195 9.69 -1.32 -7.45
CA PHE A 195 9.88 -0.71 -8.77
C PHE A 195 10.94 -1.43 -9.59
N MET A 196 12.11 -1.69 -9.00
CA MET A 196 13.18 -2.44 -9.67
C MET A 196 12.73 -3.86 -10.05
N SER A 197 11.94 -4.53 -9.20
CA SER A 197 11.39 -5.86 -9.53
C SER A 197 10.43 -5.78 -10.72
N LEU A 198 9.51 -4.81 -10.73
CA LEU A 198 8.57 -4.62 -11.84
C LEU A 198 9.29 -4.29 -13.15
N ASN A 199 10.30 -3.42 -13.12
CA ASN A 199 11.09 -3.07 -14.30
C ASN A 199 11.93 -4.24 -14.82
N PHE A 200 12.53 -5.00 -13.90
CA PHE A 200 13.25 -6.23 -14.24
C PHE A 200 12.36 -7.21 -15.00
N LEU A 201 11.18 -7.49 -14.44
CA LEU A 201 10.22 -8.41 -15.03
C LEU A 201 9.71 -7.89 -16.37
N LYS A 202 9.33 -6.61 -16.44
CA LYS A 202 8.90 -5.95 -17.69
C LYS A 202 9.92 -6.16 -18.80
N THR A 203 11.20 -5.92 -18.53
CA THR A 203 12.27 -6.05 -19.53
C THR A 203 12.51 -7.52 -19.89
N LEU A 204 12.62 -8.40 -18.89
CA LEU A 204 12.81 -9.84 -19.09
C LEU A 204 11.73 -10.46 -19.99
N TYR A 205 10.48 -10.04 -19.80
CA TYR A 205 9.34 -10.49 -20.60
C TYR A 205 9.25 -9.82 -21.98
N SER A 206 9.73 -8.59 -22.12
CA SER A 206 9.79 -7.93 -23.43
C SER A 206 10.88 -8.51 -24.35
N GLU A 207 12.01 -8.94 -23.79
CA GLU A 207 13.15 -9.46 -24.55
C GLU A 207 13.04 -10.95 -24.89
N LYS A 208 12.40 -11.75 -24.04
CA LYS A 208 12.03 -13.12 -24.40
C LYS A 208 10.78 -13.05 -25.29
N LYS A 209 10.89 -13.48 -26.56
CA LYS A 209 9.73 -13.86 -27.40
C LYS A 209 8.98 -15.07 -26.80
N LEU A 210 8.40 -14.93 -25.60
CA LEU A 210 7.33 -15.77 -25.09
C LEU A 210 5.99 -15.20 -25.59
N GLN A 211 5.91 -14.97 -26.91
CA GLN A 211 4.76 -14.35 -27.59
C GLN A 211 3.47 -15.17 -27.50
N ASN A 212 3.49 -16.38 -26.93
CA ASN A 212 2.32 -17.26 -26.86
C ASN A 212 1.82 -17.55 -25.42
N LYS A 213 2.24 -16.80 -24.40
CA LYS A 213 1.67 -16.94 -23.03
C LYS A 213 1.30 -15.66 -22.31
N PHE A 214 1.69 -14.49 -22.82
CA PHE A 214 1.42 -13.21 -22.16
C PHE A 214 1.23 -12.11 -23.22
N GLU A 215 0.17 -12.22 -24.02
CA GLU A 215 -0.46 -11.00 -24.53
C GLU A 215 -1.05 -10.26 -23.30
N HIS A 216 -0.87 -8.94 -23.21
CA HIS A 216 -1.16 -8.06 -22.07
C HIS A 216 0.02 -7.71 -21.15
N VAL A 217 1.06 -7.16 -21.78
CA VAL A 217 2.08 -6.34 -21.12
C VAL A 217 1.46 -4.99 -20.74
N ILE A 218 1.32 -4.74 -19.43
CA ILE A 218 1.05 -3.43 -18.79
C ILE A 218 -0.04 -2.62 -19.52
N GLY A 219 -1.28 -3.02 -19.25
CA GLY A 219 -2.47 -2.47 -19.87
C GLY A 219 -3.38 -3.64 -20.22
N THR A 220 -4.57 -3.64 -19.63
CA THR A 220 -5.62 -4.68 -19.67
C THR A 220 -5.33 -5.94 -18.85
N ASP A 221 -6.08 -6.04 -17.75
CA ASP A 221 -6.42 -7.18 -16.90
C ASP A 221 -5.44 -8.36 -16.77
N THR A 222 -4.79 -8.38 -15.61
CA THR A 222 -4.24 -9.56 -14.91
C THR A 222 -2.97 -10.20 -15.47
N CYS A 223 -1.80 -9.68 -15.05
CA CYS A 223 -0.57 -10.46 -15.05
C CYS A 223 -0.50 -11.25 -13.73
N TYR A 224 -0.66 -12.58 -13.80
CA TYR A 224 -0.47 -13.51 -12.68
C TYR A 224 0.76 -14.38 -12.95
N GLU A 225 1.82 -14.20 -12.16
CA GLU A 225 2.89 -15.19 -12.06
C GLU A 225 2.91 -15.72 -10.65
N LYS A 226 2.68 -17.02 -10.50
CA LYS A 226 2.74 -17.71 -9.22
C LYS A 226 3.61 -18.95 -9.36
N ASN A 227 4.60 -19.06 -8.49
CA ASN A 227 5.35 -20.29 -8.30
C ASN A 227 5.50 -20.56 -6.80
N ASN A 228 6.27 -21.59 -6.44
CA ASN A 228 6.45 -22.01 -5.05
C ASN A 228 7.13 -20.97 -4.16
N PHE A 229 7.71 -19.91 -4.73
CA PHE A 229 8.53 -18.93 -4.03
C PHE A 229 7.96 -17.53 -4.07
N TYR A 230 7.20 -17.18 -5.12
CA TYR A 230 6.58 -15.87 -5.21
C TYR A 230 5.24 -15.85 -5.95
N GLU A 231 4.45 -14.81 -5.65
CA GLU A 231 3.23 -14.45 -6.35
C GLU A 231 3.31 -12.97 -6.76
N ILE A 232 3.11 -12.72 -8.06
CA ILE A 232 2.98 -11.40 -8.63
C ILE A 232 1.58 -11.28 -9.24
N SER A 233 0.83 -10.29 -8.79
CA SER A 233 -0.46 -9.95 -9.41
C SER A 233 -0.57 -8.45 -9.62
N ILE A 234 -1.05 -8.08 -10.81
CA ILE A 234 -1.45 -6.72 -11.15
C ILE A 234 -2.94 -6.70 -11.38
N LYS A 235 -3.66 -5.89 -10.61
CA LYS A 235 -5.09 -5.70 -10.77
C LYS A 235 -5.38 -4.26 -11.18
N ASN A 236 -6.03 -4.11 -12.33
CA ASN A 236 -6.44 -2.82 -12.87
C ASN A 236 -7.88 -2.52 -12.43
N GLY A 237 -8.01 -1.85 -11.29
CA GLY A 237 -9.30 -1.47 -10.75
C GLY A 237 -10.16 -2.63 -10.23
N LEU A 238 -11.45 -2.33 -10.03
CA LEU A 238 -12.40 -3.22 -9.37
C LEU A 238 -13.57 -3.58 -10.29
N SER A 239 -14.07 -4.80 -10.18
CA SER A 239 -15.33 -5.21 -10.79
C SER A 239 -16.51 -4.43 -10.19
N LYS A 240 -17.66 -4.41 -10.87
CA LYS A 240 -18.88 -3.74 -10.37
C LYS A 240 -19.29 -4.26 -8.99
N ASN A 241 -19.29 -5.59 -8.81
CA ASN A 241 -19.67 -6.23 -7.55
C ASN A 241 -18.69 -5.89 -6.43
N GLU A 242 -17.39 -5.87 -6.72
CA GLU A 242 -16.36 -5.47 -5.75
C GLU A 242 -16.49 -4.00 -5.34
N LYS A 243 -16.81 -3.12 -6.29
CA LYS A 243 -17.09 -1.70 -6.00
C LYS A 243 -18.30 -1.56 -5.09
N GLU A 244 -19.39 -2.29 -5.33
CA GLU A 244 -20.59 -2.23 -4.49
C GLU A 244 -20.33 -2.80 -3.09
N LEU A 245 -19.59 -3.90 -2.98
CA LEU A 245 -19.21 -4.48 -1.69
C LEU A 245 -18.29 -3.54 -0.88
N LEU A 246 -17.28 -2.96 -1.53
CA LEU A 246 -16.38 -2.02 -0.87
C LEU A 246 -17.06 -0.70 -0.51
N LYS A 247 -18.00 -0.21 -1.33
CA LYS A 247 -18.86 0.92 -0.95
C LYS A 247 -19.69 0.60 0.28
N LYS A 248 -20.22 -0.62 0.38
CA LYS A 248 -20.93 -1.05 1.60
C LYS A 248 -19.99 -1.00 2.79
N ILE A 249 -18.81 -1.62 2.70
CA ILE A 249 -17.79 -1.65 3.77
C ILE A 249 -17.34 -0.23 4.19
N ASP A 250 -17.00 0.63 3.22
CA ASP A 250 -16.52 1.99 3.46
C ASP A 250 -17.62 2.92 4.01
N ASN A 251 -18.89 2.69 3.65
CA ASN A 251 -20.02 3.50 4.14
C ASN A 251 -20.55 2.97 5.48
N SER A 252 -20.45 1.67 5.73
CA SER A 252 -20.81 1.05 6.99
C SER A 252 -19.70 1.28 8.00
N HIS A 253 -19.74 2.43 8.67
CA HIS A 253 -18.92 2.75 9.84
C HIS A 253 -19.20 1.81 11.05
N HIS A 254 -19.82 0.64 10.82
CA HIS A 254 -20.58 -0.17 11.78
C HIS A 254 -20.45 -1.68 11.62
N PHE A 255 -19.58 -2.22 10.76
CA PHE A 255 -19.23 -3.62 10.93
C PHE A 255 -18.05 -3.72 11.90
N ILE A 256 -18.37 -3.81 13.19
CA ILE A 256 -17.74 -4.86 13.97
C ILE A 256 -18.05 -6.13 13.17
N ILE A 257 -17.11 -6.58 12.33
CA ILE A 257 -17.34 -7.79 11.57
C ILE A 257 -17.36 -8.90 12.61
N ASN A 258 -18.55 -9.32 13.03
CA ASN A 258 -18.70 -10.51 13.84
C ASN A 258 -18.06 -11.65 13.05
N LYS A 259 -17.23 -12.48 13.70
CA LYS A 259 -16.52 -13.61 13.07
C LYS A 259 -17.42 -14.52 12.20
N GLY A 260 -18.74 -14.53 12.44
CA GLY A 260 -19.74 -15.23 11.62
C GLY A 260 -20.00 -14.61 10.25
N ASP A 261 -19.86 -13.29 10.07
CA ASP A 261 -20.11 -12.61 8.80
C ASP A 261 -18.92 -12.76 7.82
N ILE A 262 -17.70 -12.95 8.34
CA ILE A 262 -16.53 -13.32 7.54
C ILE A 262 -16.79 -14.65 6.82
N HIS A 263 -17.37 -15.64 7.50
CA HIS A 263 -17.68 -16.94 6.89
C HIS A 263 -18.77 -16.85 5.83
N LYS A 264 -19.75 -15.93 5.98
CA LYS A 264 -20.75 -15.65 4.94
C LYS A 264 -20.17 -14.95 3.73
N ILE A 265 -19.28 -13.97 3.94
CA ILE A 265 -18.62 -13.25 2.85
C ILE A 265 -17.64 -14.17 2.11
N ILE A 266 -16.86 -14.98 2.83
CA ILE A 266 -16.00 -16.01 2.24
C ILE A 266 -16.84 -17.08 1.51
N GLY A 267 -17.98 -17.49 2.08
CA GLY A 267 -18.90 -18.43 1.46
C GLY A 267 -19.47 -17.93 0.13
N LEU A 268 -19.85 -16.64 0.05
CA LEU A 268 -20.30 -16.00 -1.18
C LEU A 268 -19.20 -15.90 -2.24
N LEU A 269 -17.96 -15.62 -1.83
CA LEU A 269 -16.78 -15.54 -2.71
C LEU A 269 -16.35 -16.92 -3.25
N LEU A 270 -16.63 -18.00 -2.52
CA LEU A 270 -16.29 -19.37 -2.93
C LEU A 270 -17.41 -20.02 -3.77
N SER A 271 -18.68 -19.63 -3.57
CA SER A 271 -19.80 -20.16 -4.37
C SER A 271 -19.83 -19.67 -5.83
N GLU A 272 -19.22 -18.52 -6.13
CA GLU A 272 -19.13 -17.99 -7.50
C GLU A 272 -18.01 -18.62 -8.35
N LYS A 273 -17.18 -19.51 -7.79
CA LYS A 273 -16.18 -20.27 -8.56
C LYS A 273 -16.71 -21.57 -9.16
N ASN A 274 -17.98 -21.93 -8.90
CA ASN A 274 -18.58 -23.19 -9.33
C ASN A 274 -19.80 -23.03 -10.26
N ASN A 275 -20.00 -21.86 -10.88
CA ASN A 275 -20.97 -21.67 -11.97
C ASN A 275 -20.29 -21.05 -13.19
#